data_AF-A0A383A6F4-F1
#
_entry.id   AF-A0A383A6F4-F1
#
_cell.length_a   1.000
_cell.length_b   1.000
_cell.length_c   1.000
_cell.angle_alpha   90.00
_cell.angle_beta   90.00
_cell.angle_gamma   90.00
#
_symmetry.space_group_name_H-M   'P 1'
#
loop_
_entity.id
_entity.type
_entity.pdbx_description
1 polymer ?
#
loop_
_entity_poly.entity_id
_entity_poly.type
_entity_poly.pdbx_seq_one_letter_code
_entity_poly.pdbx_strand_id
1 'polypeptide(L)'
;MKQNDMCRVASVRLANGVIAAVLAVALGQAAIAAKPNIVFVLADDMGYGDVQALNTRSKVPTPNLNRLAKQGMTFTDAHSPSAVCTPTRYGTLTGRYCWRSRLKRGVLNGYSAPLLEPGRLTVAGMLRASGYHTSVVGKWHLGLGYQKG
;
A
#
# COMPACT_ATOMS: atom_id res chain seq x y z
N MET A 1 -39.67 -17.86 51.47
CA MET A 1 -39.75 -17.34 50.09
C MET A 1 -40.61 -18.33 49.30
N LYS A 2 -41.70 -17.90 48.64
CA LYS A 2 -42.62 -18.83 47.97
C LYS A 2 -41.99 -19.36 46.67
N GLN A 3 -42.25 -20.62 46.31
CA GLN A 3 -41.64 -21.30 45.16
C GLN A 3 -41.82 -20.55 43.83
N ASN A 4 -42.92 -19.80 43.70
CA ASN A 4 -43.21 -18.96 42.53
C ASN A 4 -42.28 -17.73 42.41
N ASP A 5 -41.72 -17.25 43.51
CA ASP A 5 -40.79 -16.10 43.50
C ASP A 5 -39.39 -16.53 43.02
N MET A 6 -38.97 -17.77 43.32
CA MET A 6 -37.70 -18.33 42.83
C MET A 6 -37.68 -18.53 41.31
N CYS A 7 -38.78 -19.01 40.71
CA CYS A 7 -38.89 -19.16 39.25
C CYS A 7 -38.85 -17.79 38.53
N ARG A 8 -39.45 -16.75 39.12
CA ARG A 8 -39.42 -15.38 38.57
C ARG A 8 -38.05 -14.73 38.67
N VAL A 9 -37.33 -14.92 39.78
CA VAL A 9 -35.98 -14.36 39.95
C VAL A 9 -34.96 -15.07 39.05
N ALA A 10 -35.09 -16.39 38.85
CA ALA A 10 -34.22 -17.15 37.94
C ALA A 10 -34.44 -16.75 36.46
N SER A 11 -35.69 -16.55 36.04
CA SER A 11 -36.04 -16.13 34.67
C SER A 11 -35.62 -14.70 34.35
N VAL A 12 -35.72 -13.76 35.30
CA VAL A 12 -35.24 -12.37 35.13
C VAL A 12 -33.71 -12.31 35.05
N ARG A 13 -32.98 -13.13 35.84
CA ARG A 13 -31.51 -13.20 35.76
C ARG A 13 -31.02 -13.82 34.46
N LEU A 14 -31.72 -14.83 33.93
CA LEU A 14 -31.41 -15.44 32.64
C LEU A 14 -31.65 -14.45 31.48
N ALA A 15 -32.78 -13.73 31.50
CA ALA A 15 -33.10 -12.72 30.50
C ALA A 15 -32.08 -11.58 30.46
N ASN A 16 -31.65 -11.09 31.62
CA ASN A 16 -30.62 -10.03 31.70
C ASN A 16 -29.23 -10.50 31.24
N GLY A 17 -28.87 -11.77 31.49
CA GLY A 17 -27.63 -12.35 30.99
C GLY A 17 -27.61 -12.52 29.47
N VAL A 18 -28.74 -12.92 28.88
CA VAL A 18 -28.89 -13.02 27.42
C VAL A 18 -28.84 -11.65 26.76
N ILE A 19 -29.52 -10.64 27.33
CA ILE A 19 -29.49 -9.26 26.83
C ILE A 19 -28.07 -8.68 26.87
N ALA A 20 -27.34 -8.89 27.97
CA ALA A 20 -25.95 -8.44 28.10
C ALA A 20 -25.00 -9.12 27.10
N ALA A 21 -25.20 -10.42 26.84
CA ALA A 21 -24.42 -11.16 25.84
C ALA A 21 -24.73 -10.69 24.40
N VAL A 22 -25.99 -10.40 24.08
CA VAL A 22 -26.39 -9.85 22.77
C VAL A 22 -25.84 -8.44 22.57
N LEU A 23 -25.84 -7.58 23.60
CA LEU A 23 -25.21 -6.26 23.54
C LEU A 23 -23.70 -6.34 23.37
N ALA A 24 -23.02 -7.28 24.04
CA ALA A 24 -21.57 -7.47 23.89
C ALA A 24 -21.18 -7.95 22.48
N VAL A 25 -22.01 -8.80 21.85
CA VAL A 25 -21.83 -9.22 20.45
C VAL A 25 -22.10 -8.08 19.47
N ALA A 26 -23.11 -7.24 19.74
CA ALA A 26 -23.42 -6.07 18.91
C ALA A 26 -22.36 -4.96 19.01
N LEU A 27 -21.77 -4.75 20.19
CA LEU A 27 -20.68 -3.78 20.42
C LEU A 27 -19.31 -4.32 19.97
N GLY A 28 -19.15 -5.64 19.87
CA GLY A 28 -17.94 -6.33 19.42
C GLY A 28 -17.77 -6.37 17.90
N GLN A 29 -18.73 -5.88 17.13
CA GLN A 29 -18.52 -5.57 15.71
C GLN A 29 -17.65 -4.32 15.60
N ALA A 30 -16.36 -4.47 15.90
CA ALA A 30 -15.34 -3.61 15.33
C ALA A 30 -15.62 -3.58 13.83
N ALA A 31 -16.04 -2.43 13.30
CA ALA A 31 -16.26 -2.24 11.88
C ALA A 31 -15.02 -2.77 11.18
N ILE A 32 -15.17 -3.88 10.45
CA ILE A 32 -14.10 -4.40 9.59
C ILE A 32 -13.78 -3.23 8.67
N ALA A 33 -12.67 -2.54 8.94
CA ALA A 33 -12.30 -1.37 8.19
C ALA A 33 -12.24 -1.81 6.72
N ALA A 34 -13.06 -1.17 5.89
CA ALA A 34 -13.10 -1.51 4.47
C ALA A 34 -11.68 -1.46 3.91
N LYS A 35 -11.28 -2.48 3.16
CA LYS A 35 -9.94 -2.55 2.55
C LYS A 35 -9.72 -1.27 1.74
N PRO A 36 -8.68 -0.46 2.03
CA PRO A 36 -8.48 0.81 1.35
C PRO A 36 -7.98 0.56 -0.07
N ASN A 37 -8.37 1.42 -1.02
CA ASN A 37 -7.73 1.46 -2.34
C ASN A 37 -6.32 2.04 -2.21
N ILE A 38 -5.34 1.35 -2.81
CA ILE A 38 -3.92 1.75 -2.75
C ILE A 38 -3.52 2.29 -4.12
N VAL A 39 -3.16 3.57 -4.19
CA VAL A 39 -2.63 4.21 -5.40
C VAL A 39 -1.19 4.62 -5.14
N PHE A 40 -0.25 4.00 -5.86
CA PHE A 40 1.17 4.32 -5.77
C PHE A 40 1.62 5.10 -7.00
N VAL A 41 1.96 6.37 -6.81
CA VAL A 41 2.42 7.27 -7.88
C VAL A 41 3.94 7.41 -7.80
N LEU A 42 4.64 6.97 -8.85
CA LEU A 42 6.09 7.09 -8.96
C LEU A 42 6.44 8.06 -10.10
N ALA A 43 6.79 9.29 -9.74
CA ALA A 43 7.32 10.27 -10.67
C ALA A 43 8.70 9.84 -11.21
N ASP A 44 9.01 10.27 -12.43
CA ASP A 44 10.27 9.96 -13.12
C ASP A 44 11.14 11.22 -13.13
N ASP A 45 12.37 11.11 -12.65
CA ASP A 45 13.36 12.19 -12.57
C ASP A 45 12.89 13.48 -11.87
N MET A 46 11.98 13.35 -10.88
CA MET A 46 11.53 14.46 -10.04
C MET A 46 12.51 14.69 -8.88
N GLY A 47 13.04 15.91 -8.78
CA GLY A 47 13.92 16.34 -7.71
C GLY A 47 13.16 16.72 -6.44
N TYR A 48 13.83 16.62 -5.29
CA TYR A 48 13.27 17.01 -3.99
C TYR A 48 12.72 18.45 -3.97
N GLY A 49 13.41 19.36 -4.65
CA GLY A 49 13.06 20.79 -4.69
C GLY A 49 12.01 21.17 -5.74
N ASP A 50 11.47 20.23 -6.52
CA ASP A 50 10.51 20.54 -7.58
C ASP A 50 9.09 20.80 -7.03
N VAL A 51 8.74 20.15 -5.92
CA VAL A 51 7.43 20.31 -5.28
C VAL A 51 7.43 21.54 -4.38
N GLN A 52 6.47 22.45 -4.59
CA GLN A 52 6.41 23.71 -3.84
C GLN A 52 6.23 23.52 -2.33
N ALA A 53 5.52 22.45 -1.92
CA ALA A 53 5.41 22.07 -0.52
C ALA A 53 6.75 21.71 0.15
N LEU A 54 7.77 21.30 -0.62
CA LEU A 54 9.11 20.99 -0.13
C LEU A 54 10.12 22.13 -0.39
N ASN A 55 9.82 23.01 -1.34
CA ASN A 55 10.64 24.17 -1.69
C ASN A 55 9.74 25.35 -2.06
N THR A 56 9.59 26.31 -1.15
CA THR A 56 8.78 27.52 -1.36
C THR A 56 9.27 28.40 -2.50
N ARG A 57 10.52 28.22 -2.94
CA ARG A 57 11.11 28.91 -4.10
C ARG A 57 11.02 28.11 -5.40
N SER A 58 10.34 26.96 -5.41
CA SER A 58 10.12 26.18 -6.64
C SER A 58 9.38 27.03 -7.67
N LYS A 59 9.93 27.05 -8.90
CA LYS A 59 9.37 27.79 -10.04
C LYS A 59 8.20 27.05 -10.70
N VAL A 60 7.98 25.77 -10.38
CA VAL A 60 6.96 24.93 -11.00
C VAL A 60 5.70 24.91 -10.13
N PRO A 61 4.55 25.43 -10.61
CA PRO A 61 3.30 25.34 -9.87
C PRO A 61 2.87 23.88 -9.70
N THR A 62 2.65 23.46 -8.45
CA THR A 62 2.28 22.08 -8.11
C THR A 62 1.01 22.01 -7.24
N PRO A 63 -0.11 22.63 -7.65
CA PRO A 63 -1.28 22.84 -6.78
C PRO A 63 -1.88 21.53 -6.23
N ASN A 64 -1.91 20.46 -7.04
CA ASN A 64 -2.44 19.17 -6.60
C ASN A 64 -1.51 18.46 -5.60
N LEU A 65 -0.18 18.54 -5.78
CA LEU A 65 0.78 17.99 -4.82
C LEU A 65 0.79 18.80 -3.53
N ASN A 66 0.66 20.13 -3.62
CA ASN A 66 0.52 21.00 -2.45
C ASN A 66 -0.73 20.65 -1.64
N ARG A 67 -1.86 20.36 -2.32
CA ARG A 67 -3.08 19.90 -1.65
C ARG A 67 -2.87 18.53 -0.99
N LEU A 68 -2.21 17.59 -1.67
CA LEU A 68 -1.91 16.27 -1.11
C LEU A 68 -1.02 16.37 0.13
N ALA A 69 0.02 17.20 0.09
CA ALA A 69 0.92 17.44 1.22
C ALA A 69 0.19 18.04 2.44
N LYS A 70 -0.80 18.92 2.23
CA LYS A 70 -1.63 19.49 3.30
C LYS A 70 -2.63 18.50 3.90
N GLN A 71 -3.08 17.51 3.12
CA GLN A 71 -4.10 16.54 3.51
C GLN A 71 -3.52 15.23 4.06
N GLY A 72 -2.19 15.08 4.04
CA GLY A 72 -1.51 13.85 4.39
C GLY A 72 -0.22 14.08 5.14
N MET A 73 0.68 13.12 5.00
CA MET A 73 1.99 13.13 5.61
C MET A 73 3.05 13.43 4.55
N THR A 74 3.99 14.31 4.88
CA THR A 74 5.13 14.67 4.03
C THR A 74 6.41 14.20 4.69
N PHE A 75 7.25 13.49 3.94
CA PHE A 75 8.57 13.04 4.39
C PHE A 75 9.63 14.00 3.86
N THR A 76 10.46 14.55 4.75
CA THR A 76 11.60 15.42 4.39
C THR A 76 12.89 14.63 4.20
N ASP A 77 12.91 13.37 4.62
CA ASP A 77 14.05 12.45 4.50
C ASP A 77 13.57 11.09 3.99
N ALA A 78 13.38 11.00 2.68
CA ALA A 78 12.95 9.78 2.00
C ALA A 78 13.91 9.49 0.83
N HIS A 79 14.40 8.26 0.76
CA HIS A 79 15.41 7.87 -0.22
C HIS A 79 14.90 6.79 -1.18
N SER A 80 15.25 6.93 -2.46
CA SER A 80 15.15 5.84 -3.42
C SER A 80 16.28 4.82 -3.18
N PRO A 81 16.08 3.53 -3.51
CA PRO A 81 17.12 2.52 -3.33
C PRO A 81 18.27 2.67 -4.36
N SER A 82 18.11 3.54 -5.37
CA SER A 82 19.15 3.89 -6.35
C SER A 82 18.87 5.26 -6.97
N ALA A 83 19.88 5.86 -7.60
CA ALA A 83 19.78 7.12 -8.33
C ALA A 83 19.29 6.96 -9.79
N VAL A 84 18.95 5.74 -10.24
CA VAL A 84 18.50 5.49 -11.62
C VAL A 84 17.25 4.59 -11.69
N CYS A 85 16.51 4.70 -12.79
CA CYS A 85 15.13 4.21 -12.95
C CYS A 85 14.95 2.70 -12.68
N THR A 86 15.62 1.83 -13.45
CA THR A 86 15.46 0.37 -13.34
C THR A 86 15.71 -0.18 -11.93
N PRO A 87 16.87 0.07 -11.28
CA PRO A 87 17.12 -0.44 -9.93
C PRO A 87 16.14 0.14 -8.90
N THR A 88 15.72 1.40 -9.03
CA THR A 88 14.68 1.98 -8.17
C THR A 88 13.38 1.21 -8.28
N ARG A 89 12.88 1.00 -9.50
CA ARG A 89 11.63 0.25 -9.76
C ARG A 89 11.72 -1.21 -9.28
N TYR A 90 12.88 -1.85 -9.43
CA TYR A 90 13.09 -3.21 -8.91
C TYR A 90 12.98 -3.23 -7.39
N GLY A 91 13.65 -2.32 -6.70
CA GLY A 91 13.61 -2.25 -5.25
C GLY A 91 12.21 -1.95 -4.71
N THR A 92 11.53 -0.97 -5.31
CA THR A 92 10.15 -0.60 -4.96
C THR A 92 9.18 -1.77 -5.12
N LEU A 93 9.25 -2.52 -6.22
CA LEU A 93 8.29 -3.60 -6.47
C LEU A 93 8.60 -4.86 -5.68
N THR A 94 9.86 -5.15 -5.39
CA THR A 94 10.26 -6.43 -4.75
C THR A 94 10.53 -6.31 -3.26
N GLY A 95 10.68 -5.09 -2.72
CA GLY A 95 11.14 -4.86 -1.35
C GLY A 95 12.59 -5.32 -1.10
N ARG A 96 13.37 -5.57 -2.16
CA ARG A 96 14.76 -6.05 -2.07
C ARG A 96 15.73 -4.98 -2.53
N TYR A 97 16.91 -4.96 -1.94
CA TYR A 97 18.00 -4.14 -2.46
C TYR A 97 18.29 -4.45 -3.93
N CYS A 98 18.38 -3.40 -4.75
CA CYS A 98 18.49 -3.50 -6.20
C CYS A 98 19.76 -4.22 -6.67
N TRP A 99 20.85 -4.16 -5.91
CA TRP A 99 22.11 -4.88 -6.20
C TRP A 99 21.99 -6.41 -6.10
N ARG A 100 20.91 -6.92 -5.50
CA ARG A 100 20.57 -8.35 -5.51
C ARG A 100 19.97 -8.83 -6.84
N SER A 101 19.60 -7.92 -7.74
CA SER A 101 19.19 -8.28 -9.10
C SER A 101 20.39 -8.66 -9.97
N ARG A 102 20.15 -9.22 -11.16
CA ARG A 102 21.20 -9.49 -12.15
C ARG A 102 21.82 -8.22 -12.77
N LEU A 103 21.12 -7.08 -12.73
CA LEU A 103 21.62 -5.83 -13.30
C LEU A 103 22.56 -5.15 -12.30
N LYS A 104 23.85 -5.05 -12.66
CA LYS A 104 24.87 -4.50 -11.75
C LYS A 104 25.17 -3.02 -11.95
N ARG A 105 24.87 -2.48 -13.14
CA ARG A 105 25.10 -1.07 -13.49
C ARG A 105 24.09 -0.60 -14.55
N GLY A 106 23.81 0.69 -14.57
CA GLY A 106 22.97 1.32 -15.59
C GLY A 106 21.48 0.98 -15.48
N VAL A 107 20.78 1.12 -16.61
CA VAL A 107 19.35 0.85 -16.75
C VAL A 107 19.10 -0.09 -17.92
N LEU A 108 17.94 -0.74 -17.93
CA LEU A 108 17.52 -1.54 -19.08
C LEU A 108 17.11 -0.66 -20.26
N ASN A 109 17.15 -1.23 -21.47
CA ASN A 109 16.58 -0.63 -22.68
C ASN A 109 15.27 -1.35 -23.08
N GLY A 110 14.60 -0.87 -24.13
CA GLY A 110 13.30 -1.39 -24.56
C GLY A 110 13.27 -2.87 -24.96
N TYR A 111 14.40 -3.41 -25.43
CA TYR A 111 14.54 -4.80 -25.88
C TYR A 111 15.14 -5.72 -24.81
N SER A 112 15.39 -5.19 -23.61
CA SER A 112 15.99 -5.97 -22.54
C SER A 112 15.05 -7.08 -22.08
N ALA A 113 15.62 -8.25 -21.81
CA ALA A 113 14.94 -9.33 -21.11
C ALA A 113 14.40 -8.84 -19.76
N PRO A 114 13.29 -9.42 -19.25
CA PRO A 114 12.77 -9.10 -17.92
C PRO A 114 13.85 -9.18 -16.83
N LEU A 115 13.84 -8.21 -15.92
CA LEU A 115 14.75 -8.17 -14.77
C LEU A 115 14.22 -9.00 -13.59
N LEU A 116 12.89 -9.04 -13.43
CA LEU A 116 12.25 -9.84 -12.40
C LEU A 116 12.40 -11.32 -12.75
N GLU A 117 12.89 -12.09 -11.78
CA GLU A 117 13.00 -13.54 -11.95
C GLU A 117 11.60 -14.20 -11.96
N PRO A 118 11.39 -15.31 -12.68
CA PRO A 118 10.15 -16.08 -12.59
C PRO A 118 9.80 -16.39 -11.13
N GLY A 119 8.55 -16.17 -10.74
CA GLY A 119 8.08 -16.38 -9.37
C GLY A 119 8.54 -15.33 -8.35
N ARG A 120 9.26 -14.27 -8.75
CA ARG A 120 9.62 -13.18 -7.85
C ARG A 120 8.36 -12.50 -7.31
N LEU A 121 8.11 -12.64 -6.00
CA LEU A 121 7.03 -11.92 -5.33
C LEU A 121 7.26 -10.41 -5.44
N THR A 122 6.23 -9.71 -5.87
CA THR A 122 6.17 -8.24 -5.89
C THR A 122 5.09 -7.74 -4.94
N VAL A 123 5.11 -6.46 -4.60
CA VAL A 123 4.03 -5.80 -3.85
C VAL A 123 2.67 -6.01 -4.52
N ALA A 124 2.61 -5.99 -5.86
CA ALA A 124 1.39 -6.29 -6.60
C ALA A 124 0.97 -7.76 -6.41
N GLY A 125 1.90 -8.72 -6.50
CA GLY A 125 1.61 -10.13 -6.23
C GLY A 125 1.10 -10.37 -4.81
N MET A 126 1.72 -9.73 -3.82
CA MET A 126 1.32 -9.77 -2.41
C MET A 126 -0.10 -9.20 -2.19
N LEU A 127 -0.39 -8.03 -2.78
CA LEU A 127 -1.71 -7.41 -2.70
C LEU A 127 -2.76 -8.28 -3.41
N ARG A 128 -2.46 -8.85 -4.58
CA ARG A 128 -3.36 -9.75 -5.30
C ARG A 128 -3.71 -10.99 -4.47
N ALA A 129 -2.74 -11.59 -3.79
CA ALA A 129 -2.98 -12.69 -2.86
C ALA A 129 -3.88 -12.29 -1.67
N SER A 130 -3.93 -11.00 -1.34
CA SER A 130 -4.79 -10.43 -0.28
C SER A 130 -6.17 -9.97 -0.79
N GLY A 131 -6.52 -10.29 -2.04
CA GLY A 131 -7.82 -10.00 -2.65
C GLY A 131 -7.91 -8.62 -3.32
N TYR A 132 -6.78 -7.97 -3.61
CA TYR A 132 -6.77 -6.73 -4.39
C TYR A 132 -6.76 -6.98 -5.89
N HIS A 133 -7.45 -6.12 -6.64
CA HIS A 133 -7.20 -5.95 -8.07
C HIS A 133 -5.97 -5.06 -8.26
N THR A 134 -5.01 -5.52 -9.06
CA THR A 134 -3.75 -4.81 -9.28
C THR A 134 -3.56 -4.49 -10.76
N SER A 135 -3.22 -3.24 -11.06
CA SER A 135 -2.87 -2.78 -12.40
C SER A 135 -1.67 -1.85 -12.34
N VAL A 136 -1.00 -1.67 -13.48
CA VAL A 136 0.08 -0.69 -13.66
C VAL A 136 -0.20 0.11 -14.92
N VAL A 137 0.02 1.42 -14.85
CA VAL A 137 -0.15 2.35 -15.97
C VAL A 137 1.11 3.20 -16.06
N GLY A 138 1.67 3.33 -17.27
CA GLY A 138 2.86 4.14 -17.54
C GLY A 138 4.15 3.34 -17.58
N LYS A 139 5.24 3.92 -17.06
CA LYS A 139 6.61 3.41 -17.26
C LYS A 139 6.89 2.15 -16.44
N TRP A 140 7.24 1.06 -17.14
CA TRP A 140 7.64 -0.21 -16.51
C TRP A 140 9.15 -0.28 -16.22
N HIS A 141 9.98 -0.18 -17.26
CA HIS A 141 11.45 -0.14 -17.20
C HIS A 141 12.16 -1.30 -16.45
N LEU A 142 11.50 -2.46 -16.35
CA LEU A 142 12.06 -3.71 -15.80
C LEU A 142 12.21 -4.81 -16.87
N GLY A 143 12.28 -4.42 -18.14
CA GLY A 143 12.35 -5.34 -19.27
C GLY A 143 10.98 -5.95 -19.61
N LEU A 144 10.72 -6.10 -20.90
CA LEU A 144 9.47 -6.68 -21.42
C LEU A 144 9.72 -7.93 -22.27
N GLY A 145 10.99 -8.22 -22.61
CA GLY A 145 11.33 -9.39 -23.40
C GLY A 145 10.86 -9.32 -24.85
N TYR A 146 10.67 -8.12 -25.40
CA TYR A 146 10.53 -7.91 -26.84
C TYR A 146 11.86 -8.26 -27.52
N GLN A 147 12.13 -9.54 -27.74
CA GLN A 147 13.30 -9.97 -28.49
C GLN A 147 13.06 -9.60 -29.96
N LYS A 148 14.06 -8.98 -30.62
CA LYS A 148 14.15 -9.11 -32.07
C LYS A 148 14.55 -10.56 -32.34
N GLY A 149 13.78 -11.25 -33.17
CA GLY A 149 14.19 -12.54 -33.73
C GLY A 149 15.54 -12.44 -34.45
#